data_AF-A0AAD0WI29-F1
#
_entry.id   AF-A0AAD0WI29-F1
#
_cell.length_a   1.000
_cell.length_b   1.000
_cell.length_c   1.000
_cell.angle_alpha   90.00
_cell.angle_beta   90.00
_cell.angle_gamma   90.00
#
_symmetry.space_group_name_H-M   'P 1'
#
loop_
_entity.id
_entity.type
_entity.pdbx_description
1 polymer ?
#
loop_
_entity_poly.entity_id
_entity_poly.type
_entity_poly.pdbx_seq_one_letter_code
_entity_poly.pdbx_strand_id
1 'polypeptide(L)' 'MEREWRGNGITEELSRLINDQEIAKAIWGSLRSESVKWLHRPVPMLESQCPIDLLHTEEGRGRVRWMLISNPWW' A
#
# COMPACT_ATOMS: atom_id res chain seq x y z
N MET A 1 -4.30 5.91 17.86
CA MET A 1 -3.86 7.19 17.24
C MET A 1 -4.02 7.05 15.75
N GLU A 2 -5.12 7.56 15.19
CA GLU A 2 -5.23 7.75 13.74
C GLU A 2 -4.21 8.83 13.34
N ARG A 3 -3.04 8.38 12.89
CA ARG A 3 -2.01 9.27 12.37
C ARG A 3 -2.48 9.72 10.99
N GLU A 4 -3.16 10.86 10.99
CA GLU A 4 -3.84 11.46 9.84
C GLU A 4 -3.02 11.36 8.54
N TRP A 5 -3.73 11.09 7.46
CA TRP A 5 -3.23 11.29 6.11
C TRP A 5 -2.77 12.74 5.97
N ARG A 6 -1.46 12.97 5.89
CA ARG A 6 -0.88 14.31 5.78
C ARG A 6 -0.47 14.56 4.35
N GLY A 7 -1.06 15.56 3.69
CA GLY A 7 -0.63 16.03 2.38
C GLY A 7 0.87 16.37 2.38
N ASN A 8 1.66 15.45 1.86
CA ASN A 8 3.09 15.55 1.62
C ASN A 8 3.45 14.78 0.35
N GLY A 9 4.69 14.91 -0.13
CA GLY A 9 5.10 14.28 -1.38
C GLY A 9 4.86 12.77 -1.46
N ILE A 10 4.88 12.04 -0.34
CA ILE A 10 4.62 10.60 -0.34
C ILE A 10 3.13 10.30 -0.48
N THR A 11 2.26 11.00 0.26
CA THR A 11 0.81 10.82 0.11
C THR A 11 0.30 11.27 -1.25
N GLU A 12 0.91 12.31 -1.83
CA GLU A 12 0.61 12.75 -3.19
C GLU A 12 1.01 11.68 -4.20
N GLU A 13 2.19 11.09 -4.05
CA GLU A 13 2.65 10.02 -4.92
C GLU A 13 1.80 8.75 -4.77
N LEU A 14 1.43 8.37 -3.54
CA LEU A 14 0.50 7.27 -3.31
C LEU A 14 -0.85 7.49 -3.98
N SER A 15 -1.40 8.71 -3.92
CA SER A 15 -2.66 9.05 -4.61
C SER A 15 -2.54 9.02 -6.13
N ARG A 16 -1.34 9.21 -6.70
CA ARG A 16 -1.11 9.07 -8.14
C ARG A 16 -0.97 7.62 -8.58
N LEU A 17 -0.30 6.81 -7.76
CA LEU A 17 -0.02 5.40 -8.08
C LEU A 17 -1.21 4.48 -7.78
N ILE A 18 -2.06 4.85 -6.82
CA ILE A 18 -3.12 3.99 -6.30
C ILE A 18 -4.47 4.72 -6.44
N ASN A 19 -5.32 4.22 -7.33
CA ASN A 19 -6.67 4.75 -7.52
C ASN A 19 -7.59 4.49 -6.31
N ASP A 20 -7.28 3.47 -5.50
CA ASP A 20 -8.02 3.13 -4.29
C ASP A 20 -7.45 3.88 -3.08
N GLN A 21 -8.20 4.89 -2.63
CA GLN A 21 -7.79 5.75 -1.54
C GLN A 21 -7.70 5.02 -0.19
N GLU A 22 -8.52 3.99 0.04
CA GLU A 22 -8.51 3.24 1.30
C GLU A 22 -7.27 2.33 1.37
N ILE A 23 -6.88 1.71 0.25
CA ILE A 23 -5.61 1.00 0.16
C ILE A 23 -4.43 1.96 0.34
N ALA A 24 -4.46 3.12 -0.31
CA ALA A 24 -3.41 4.12 -0.17
C ALA A 24 -3.23 4.54 1.30
N LYS A 25 -4.33 4.83 1.99
CA LYS A 25 -4.34 5.16 3.43
C LYS A 25 -3.81 4.02 4.29
N ALA A 26 -4.21 2.78 4.01
CA ALA A 26 -3.75 1.61 4.75
C ALA A 26 -2.22 1.44 4.62
N ILE A 27 -1.70 1.50 3.38
CA ILE A 27 -0.26 1.42 3.10
C ILE A 27 0.51 2.54 3.82
N TRP A 28 0.04 3.79 3.71
CA TRP A 28 0.65 4.92 4.43
C TRP A 28 0.61 4.73 5.95
N GLY A 29 -0.52 4.23 6.45
CA GLY A 29 -0.77 3.95 7.85
C GLY A 29 0.29 3.02 8.44
N SER A 30 0.61 1.95 7.70
CA SER A 30 1.59 0.93 8.05
C SER A 30 3.03 1.39 7.82
N LEU A 31 3.36 1.92 6.64
CA LEU A 31 4.76 2.02 6.19
C LEU A 31 5.36 3.43 6.23
N ARG A 32 4.51 4.47 6.31
CA ARG A 32 4.94 5.87 6.32
C ARG A 32 5.90 6.18 5.17
N SER A 33 7.12 6.63 5.46
CA SER A 33 8.12 7.01 4.46
C SER A 33 8.50 5.89 3.49
N GLU A 34 8.36 4.63 3.90
CA GLU A 34 8.71 3.48 3.06
C GLU A 34 7.58 3.06 2.11
N SER A 35 6.40 3.70 2.16
CA SER A 35 5.21 3.29 1.40
C SER A 35 5.46 3.16 -0.11
N VAL A 36 6.00 4.20 -0.75
CA VAL A 36 6.26 4.20 -2.19
C VAL A 36 7.33 3.17 -2.55
N LYS A 37 8.41 3.11 -1.77
CA LYS A 37 9.50 2.15 -2.00
C LYS A 37 9.01 0.71 -1.90
N TRP A 38 8.13 0.43 -0.95
CA TRP A 38 7.54 -0.88 -0.74
C TRP A 38 6.64 -1.30 -1.90
N LEU A 39 5.91 -0.37 -2.53
CA LEU A 39 5.10 -0.67 -3.72
C LEU A 39 5.91 -1.29 -4.86
N HIS A 40 7.19 -0.95 -4.95
CA HIS A 40 8.12 -1.41 -5.98
C HIS A 40 9.04 -2.55 -5.52
N ARG A 41 8.75 -3.19 -4.38
CA ARG A 41 9.53 -4.30 -3.85
C ARG A 41 8.74 -5.61 -3.93
N PRO A 42 9.37 -6.72 -4.34
CA PRO A 42 8.81 -8.05 -4.20
C PRO A 42 8.38 -8.32 -2.75
N VAL A 43 7.12 -8.70 -2.55
CA VAL A 43 6.60 -9.09 -1.23
C VAL A 43 6.36 -10.60 -1.22
N PRO A 44 7.05 -11.38 -0.36
CA PRO A 44 6.91 -12.84 -0.35
C PRO A 44 5.47 -13.35 -0.21
N MET A 45 4.64 -12.66 0.61
CA MET A 45 3.24 -13.00 0.81
C MET A 45 2.32 -12.67 -0.37
N LEU A 46 2.84 -11.93 -1.35
CA LEU A 46 2.19 -11.66 -2.63
C LEU A 46 2.86 -12.48 -3.75
N GLU A 47 3.34 -13.69 -3.42
CA GLU A 47 4.06 -14.57 -4.35
C GLU A 47 5.30 -13.89 -4.96
N SER A 48 5.95 -13.02 -4.17
CA SER A 48 7.10 -12.20 -4.61
C SER A 48 6.78 -11.21 -5.75
N GLN A 49 5.50 -10.89 -5.97
CA GLN A 49 5.11 -9.79 -6.86
C GLN A 49 5.26 -8.45 -6.15
N CYS A 50 5.45 -7.39 -6.94
CA CYS A 50 5.43 -6.02 -6.42
C CYS A 50 3.96 -5.61 -6.20
N PRO A 51 3.62 -4.98 -5.06
CA PRO A 51 2.26 -4.54 -4.80
C PRO A 51 1.68 -3.66 -5.91
N ILE A 52 2.49 -2.77 -6.52
CA ILE A 52 2.01 -1.87 -7.57
C ILE A 52 1.40 -2.62 -8.76
N ASP A 53 1.99 -3.74 -9.16
CA ASP A 53 1.55 -4.52 -10.32
C ASP A 53 0.18 -5.19 -10.06
N LEU A 54 -0.15 -5.43 -8.78
CA LEU A 54 -1.41 -6.06 -8.38
C LEU A 54 -2.56 -5.06 -8.25
N LEU A 55 -2.29 -3.77 -8.04
CA LEU A 55 -3.34 -2.78 -7.73
C LEU A 55 -4.24 -2.45 -8.92
N HIS A 56 -3.85 -2.85 -10.14
CA HIS A 56 -4.63 -2.63 -11.36
C HIS A 56 -5.90 -3.48 -11.46
N THR A 57 -5.99 -4.60 -10.72
CA THR A 57 -7.16 -5.49 -10.74
C THR A 57 -7.86 -5.52 -9.37
N GLU A 58 -9.17 -5.81 -9.34
CA GLU A 58 -9.89 -5.93 -8.07
C GLU A 58 -9.38 -7.12 -7.26
N GLU A 59 -9.06 -8.24 -7.92
CA GLU A 59 -8.46 -9.40 -7.27
C GLU A 59 -7.13 -9.05 -6.61
N GLY A 60 -6.23 -8.38 -7.33
CA GLY A 60 -4.94 -7.97 -6.80
C GLY A 60 -5.07 -6.95 -5.65
N ARG A 61 -6.00 -5.99 -5.76
CA ARG A 61 -6.38 -5.12 -4.63
C ARG A 61 -6.84 -5.92 -3.41
N GLY A 62 -7.67 -6.93 -3.60
CA GLY A 62 -8.13 -7.85 -2.54
C GLY A 62 -6.96 -8.55 -1.84
N ARG A 63 -5.98 -9.05 -2.60
CA ARG A 63 -4.77 -9.68 -2.07
C ARG A 63 -3.92 -8.72 -1.26
N VAL A 64 -3.71 -7.49 -1.76
CA VAL A 64 -2.95 -6.45 -1.05
C VAL A 64 -3.66 -6.06 0.25
N ARG A 65 -4.99 -5.85 0.23
CA ARG A 65 -5.77 -5.57 1.44
C ARG A 65 -5.65 -6.70 2.46
N TRP A 66 -5.81 -7.95 2.03
CA TRP A 66 -5.69 -9.11 2.91
C TRP A 66 -4.31 -9.17 3.56
N MET A 67 -3.24 -8.98 2.78
CA MET A 67 -1.87 -9.00 3.31
C MET A 67 -1.59 -7.87 4.32
N LEU A 68 -2.14 -6.67 4.09
CA LEU A 68 -2.04 -5.54 5.04
C LEU A 68 -2.77 -5.84 6.36
N ILE A 69 -3.94 -6.48 6.30
CA ILE A 69 -4.72 -6.88 7.49
C ILE A 69 -4.04 -8.02 8.24
N SER A 70 -3.50 -9.00 7.52
CA SER A 70 -2.88 -10.20 8.10
C SER A 70 -1.50 -9.95 8.70
N ASN A 71 -0.88 -8.79 8.46
CA ASN A 71 0.39 -8.40 9.08
C ASN A 71 0.23 -7.08 9.84
N PRO A 72 -0.22 -7.10 11.10
CA PRO A 72 -0.39 -5.87 11.87
C PRO A 72 0.93 -5.25 12.37
N TRP A 73 2.09 -5.86 12.09
CA TRP A 73 3.39 -5.50 12.68
C TRP A 73 4.36 -4.71 11.77
N TRP A 74 3.86 -4.15 10.65
CA TRP A 74 4.66 -3.26 9.80
C TRP A 74 5.09 -1.98 10.53
#